data_AF-A0A7U9X3P2-F1
#
_entry.id   AF-A0A7U9X3P2-F1
#
_cell.length_a   1.000
_cell.length_b   1.000
_cell.length_c   1.000
_cell.angle_alpha   90.00
_cell.angle_beta   90.00
_cell.angle_gamma   90.00
#
_symmetry.space_group_name_H-M   'P 1'
#
loop_
_entity.id
_entity.type
_entity.pdbx_description
1 polymer ?
#
loop_
_entity_poly.entity_id
_entity_poly.type
_entity_poly.pdbx_seq_one_letter_code
_entity_poly.pdbx_strand_id
1 'polypeptide(L)'
;MGANVYGEIVNAFIAGDIENAETICGQQLVGISSGYGEYQSWGDLYLTFQNLNADKSTNYERNLDLTTGIANVDFTIGDTDYHREYFVSYPDNVLAMKLTATKETLDFNVRFPADNDDLNENQKKLLLMKQKPHPM
;
A
#
# COMPACT_ATOMS: atom_id res chain seq x y z
N MET A 1 13.50 -7.59 31.36
CA MET A 1 14.71 -8.27 30.85
C MET A 1 15.86 -7.81 31.70
N GLY A 2 16.53 -8.76 32.34
CA GLY A 2 17.25 -8.55 33.61
C GLY A 2 18.58 -7.82 33.44
N ALA A 3 18.88 -6.95 34.39
CA ALA A 3 20.12 -6.16 34.48
C ALA A 3 21.43 -6.98 34.54
N ASN A 4 21.37 -8.32 34.49
CA ASN A 4 22.52 -9.22 34.63
C ASN A 4 23.05 -9.83 33.31
N VAL A 5 22.26 -9.80 32.23
CA VAL A 5 22.62 -10.45 30.94
C VAL A 5 23.86 -9.81 30.31
N TYR A 6 24.00 -8.48 30.42
CA TYR A 6 25.16 -7.77 29.90
C TYR A 6 26.46 -8.22 30.57
N GLY A 7 26.45 -8.41 31.89
CA GLY A 7 27.63 -8.86 32.63
C GLY A 7 28.05 -10.29 32.27
N GLU A 8 27.07 -11.17 32.04
CA GLU A 8 27.30 -12.55 31.61
C GLU A 8 27.97 -12.60 30.23
N ILE A 9 27.51 -11.79 29.27
CA ILE A 9 28.10 -11.66 27.93
C ILE A 9 29.53 -11.13 28.01
N VAL A 10 29.76 -10.05 28.76
CA VAL A 10 31.09 -9.44 28.91
C VAL A 10 32.08 -10.43 29.52
N ASN A 11 31.67 -11.18 30.54
CA ASN A 11 32.54 -12.18 31.18
C ASN A 11 32.87 -13.35 30.24
N ALA A 12 31.92 -13.80 29.40
CA ALA A 12 32.17 -14.83 28.40
C ALA A 12 33.21 -14.39 27.36
N PHE A 13 33.13 -13.14 26.88
CA PHE A 13 34.16 -12.57 25.99
C PHE A 13 35.53 -12.48 26.66
N ILE A 14 35.60 -12.03 27.92
CA ILE A 14 36.87 -11.95 28.67
C ILE A 14 37.50 -13.34 28.86
N ALA A 15 36.67 -14.38 29.03
CA ALA A 15 37.11 -15.76 29.16
C ALA A 15 37.52 -16.43 27.82
N GLY A 16 37.30 -15.77 26.68
CA GLY A 16 37.53 -16.34 25.35
C GLY A 16 36.46 -17.34 24.89
N ASP A 17 35.35 -17.44 25.62
CA ASP A 17 34.21 -18.32 25.30
C ASP A 17 33.24 -17.59 24.34
N ILE A 18 33.67 -17.49 23.08
CA ILE A 18 32.96 -16.72 22.05
C ILE A 18 31.60 -17.34 21.71
N GLU A 19 31.50 -18.67 21.65
CA GLU A 19 30.26 -19.39 21.30
C GLU A 19 29.13 -19.11 22.30
N ASN A 20 29.46 -19.11 23.60
CA ASN A 20 28.51 -18.77 24.64
C ASN A 20 28.10 -17.29 24.59
N ALA A 21 29.05 -16.38 24.38
CA ALA A 21 28.78 -14.95 24.26
C ALA A 21 27.82 -14.64 23.10
N GLU A 22 28.05 -15.24 21.92
CA GLU A 22 27.17 -15.12 20.75
C GLU A 22 25.77 -15.69 21.01
N THR A 23 25.68 -16.84 21.67
CA THR A 23 24.40 -17.47 22.04
C THR A 23 23.56 -16.57 22.93
N ILE A 24 24.16 -16.01 24.00
CA ILE A 24 23.43 -15.13 24.92
C ILE A 24 23.01 -13.84 24.20
N CYS A 25 23.86 -13.28 23.33
CA CYS A 25 23.51 -12.11 22.51
C CYS A 25 22.31 -12.39 21.61
N GLY A 26 22.33 -13.50 20.86
CA GLY A 26 21.26 -13.87 19.92
C GLY A 26 19.93 -14.18 20.59
N GLN A 27 19.94 -14.62 21.86
CA GLN A 27 18.72 -14.96 22.60
C GLN A 27 18.16 -13.80 23.44
N GLN A 28 19.03 -12.94 23.97
CA GLN A 28 18.66 -11.98 25.03
C GLN A 28 18.89 -10.51 24.66
N LEU A 29 19.70 -10.22 23.63
CA LEU A 29 19.93 -8.87 23.11
C LEU A 29 19.24 -8.61 21.75
N VAL A 30 18.27 -9.46 21.40
CA VAL A 30 17.39 -9.25 20.25
C VAL A 30 16.07 -8.66 20.70
N GLY A 31 15.54 -7.71 19.94
CA GLY A 31 14.17 -7.23 20.13
C GLY A 31 13.17 -8.34 19.77
N ILE A 32 12.00 -8.31 20.39
CA ILE A 32 10.88 -9.16 19.93
C ILE A 32 10.34 -8.58 18.63
N SER A 33 10.10 -9.39 17.60
CA SER A 33 9.39 -8.93 16.40
C SER A 33 7.87 -8.80 16.62
N SER A 34 7.36 -9.49 17.64
CA SER A 34 5.95 -9.46 18.03
C SER A 34 5.52 -8.05 18.46
N GLY A 35 4.47 -7.53 17.85
CA GLY A 35 3.84 -6.26 18.23
C GLY A 35 4.19 -5.06 17.35
N TYR A 36 5.22 -5.14 16.49
CA TYR A 36 5.61 -4.04 15.61
C TYR A 36 4.53 -3.71 14.57
N GLY A 37 3.80 -4.73 14.12
CA GLY A 37 2.87 -4.58 13.00
C GLY A 37 3.61 -4.36 11.68
N GLU A 38 2.84 -4.26 10.61
CA GLU A 38 3.35 -4.16 9.24
C GLU A 38 2.44 -3.21 8.45
N TYR A 39 3.00 -2.53 7.44
CA TYR A 39 2.19 -1.76 6.51
C TYR A 39 1.34 -2.73 5.67
N GLN A 40 0.04 -2.47 5.61
CA GLN A 40 -0.90 -3.31 4.89
C GLN A 40 -1.50 -2.53 3.73
N SER A 41 -1.65 -3.21 2.60
CA SER A 41 -2.47 -2.71 1.50
C SER A 41 -3.92 -2.55 1.98
N TRP A 42 -4.57 -1.50 1.50
CA TRP A 42 -6.00 -1.32 1.77
C TRP A 42 -6.84 -2.21 0.85
N GLY A 43 -6.48 -2.25 -0.44
CA GLY A 43 -7.18 -2.97 -1.50
C GLY A 43 -7.01 -2.28 -2.84
N ASP A 44 -7.77 -2.77 -3.82
CA ASP A 44 -7.73 -2.28 -5.21
C ASP A 44 -9.06 -1.63 -5.60
N LEU A 45 -9.01 -0.52 -6.35
CA LEU A 45 -10.18 0.07 -6.99
C LEU A 45 -10.25 -0.34 -8.46
N TYR A 46 -11.23 -1.16 -8.80
CA TYR A 46 -11.44 -1.65 -10.17
C TYR A 46 -12.50 -0.83 -10.89
N LEU A 47 -12.17 -0.41 -12.12
CA LEU A 47 -13.09 0.13 -13.11
C LEU A 47 -13.24 -0.89 -14.24
N THR A 48 -14.41 -1.52 -14.36
CA THR A 48 -14.71 -2.48 -15.43
C THR A 48 -15.60 -1.83 -16.47
N PHE A 49 -14.99 -1.33 -17.54
CA PHE A 49 -15.69 -0.71 -18.65
C PHE A 49 -16.47 -1.74 -19.45
N GLN A 50 -17.74 -1.46 -19.68
CA GLN A 50 -18.64 -2.25 -20.51
C GLN A 50 -18.52 -1.77 -21.96
N ASN A 51 -18.71 -2.69 -22.90
CA ASN A 51 -18.76 -2.38 -24.33
C ASN A 51 -17.46 -1.77 -24.93
N LEU A 52 -16.36 -1.71 -24.18
CA LEU A 52 -15.03 -1.36 -24.69
C LEU A 52 -14.25 -2.63 -24.99
N ASN A 53 -13.74 -2.74 -26.22
CA ASN A 53 -12.84 -3.81 -26.61
C ASN A 53 -11.40 -3.26 -26.67
N ALA A 54 -10.58 -3.68 -25.71
CA ALA A 54 -9.19 -3.24 -25.59
C ALA A 54 -8.33 -3.59 -26.81
N ASP A 55 -8.63 -4.68 -27.53
CA ASP A 55 -7.89 -5.10 -28.74
C ASP A 55 -8.09 -4.13 -29.90
N LYS A 56 -9.12 -3.28 -29.84
CA LYS A 56 -9.38 -2.22 -30.83
C LYS A 56 -8.76 -0.89 -30.45
N SER A 57 -8.07 -0.81 -29.30
CA SER A 57 -7.46 0.43 -28.85
C SER A 57 -6.23 0.78 -29.68
N THR A 58 -6.09 2.06 -29.99
CA THR A 58 -4.92 2.65 -30.66
C THR A 58 -4.48 3.89 -29.89
N ASN A 59 -3.30 4.42 -30.22
CA ASN A 59 -2.74 5.64 -29.61
C ASN A 59 -2.71 5.57 -28.06
N TYR A 60 -2.46 4.39 -27.51
CA TYR A 60 -2.41 4.21 -26.06
C TYR A 60 -1.19 4.93 -25.48
N GLU A 61 -1.43 5.81 -24.52
CA GLU A 61 -0.39 6.45 -23.72
C GLU A 61 -0.79 6.42 -22.25
N ARG A 62 0.20 6.21 -21.37
CA ARG A 62 0.05 6.46 -19.94
C ARG A 62 1.26 7.24 -19.43
N ASN A 63 1.01 8.24 -18.60
CA ASN A 63 2.06 9.04 -18.00
C ASN A 63 1.70 9.46 -16.58
N LEU A 64 2.72 9.90 -15.84
CA LEU A 64 2.59 10.62 -14.59
C LEU A 64 3.30 11.95 -14.78
N ASP A 65 2.55 13.04 -14.76
CA ASP A 65 3.13 14.37 -14.80
C ASP A 65 3.66 14.73 -13.40
N LEU A 66 4.99 14.75 -13.26
CA LEU A 66 5.65 15.06 -11.99
C LEU A 66 5.54 16.54 -11.59
N THR A 67 5.11 17.42 -12.49
CA THR A 67 4.87 18.84 -12.21
C THR A 67 3.53 19.05 -11.51
N THR A 68 2.50 18.31 -11.96
CA THR A 68 1.13 18.44 -11.45
C THR A 68 0.72 17.33 -10.47
N GLY A 69 1.43 16.21 -10.47
CA GLY A 69 1.08 15.03 -9.67
C GLY A 69 -0.11 14.24 -10.21
N ILE A 70 -0.49 14.45 -11.47
CA ILE A 70 -1.64 13.81 -12.12
C ILE A 70 -1.16 12.64 -12.98
N ALA A 71 -1.75 11.47 -12.79
CA ALA A 71 -1.57 10.33 -13.68
C ALA A 71 -2.63 10.34 -14.79
N ASN A 72 -2.20 10.13 -16.03
CA ASN A 72 -3.06 10.16 -17.21
C ASN A 72 -3.04 8.81 -17.94
N VAL A 73 -4.18 8.44 -18.52
CA VAL A 73 -4.28 7.37 -19.51
C VAL A 73 -5.15 7.80 -20.67
N ASP A 74 -4.58 7.76 -21.87
CA ASP A 74 -5.20 8.14 -23.13
C ASP A 74 -5.24 6.94 -24.08
N PHE A 75 -6.35 6.77 -24.79
CA PHE A 75 -6.47 5.79 -25.86
C PHE A 75 -7.64 6.12 -26.79
N THR A 76 -7.57 5.65 -28.04
CA THR A 76 -8.64 5.80 -29.02
C THR A 76 -9.26 4.44 -29.32
N ILE A 77 -10.60 4.35 -29.39
CA ILE A 77 -11.31 3.19 -29.95
C ILE A 77 -12.26 3.70 -31.04
N GLY A 78 -12.05 3.25 -32.28
CA GLY A 78 -12.80 3.78 -33.42
C GLY A 78 -12.44 5.24 -33.68
N ASP A 79 -13.41 6.14 -33.55
CA ASP A 79 -13.26 7.60 -33.70
C ASP A 79 -13.50 8.35 -32.38
N THR A 80 -13.49 7.65 -31.26
CA THR A 80 -13.66 8.19 -29.90
C THR A 80 -12.35 8.13 -29.13
N ASP A 81 -11.97 9.26 -28.57
CA ASP A 81 -10.82 9.39 -27.67
C ASP A 81 -11.32 9.30 -26.23
N TYR A 82 -10.63 8.48 -25.46
CA TYR A 82 -10.88 8.22 -24.05
C TYR A 82 -9.72 8.75 -23.24
N HIS A 83 -10.03 9.50 -22.18
CA HIS A 83 -9.05 10.11 -21.30
C HIS A 83 -9.41 9.86 -19.84
N ARG A 84 -8.40 9.50 -19.03
CA ARG A 84 -8.54 9.21 -17.61
C ARG A 84 -7.47 9.94 -16.81
N GLU A 85 -7.88 10.76 -15.84
CA GLU A 85 -7.00 11.46 -14.90
C GLU A 85 -7.18 10.87 -13.50
N TYR A 86 -6.08 10.73 -12.75
CA TYR A 86 -6.06 10.26 -11.37
C TYR A 86 -5.14 11.15 -10.53
N PHE A 87 -5.63 11.61 -9.38
CA PHE A 87 -4.81 12.36 -8.42
C PHE A 87 -5.35 12.23 -6.99
N VAL A 88 -4.50 12.55 -6.02
CA VAL A 88 -4.87 12.61 -4.60
C VAL A 88 -4.72 14.06 -4.15
N SER A 89 -5.86 14.73 -3.87
CA SER A 89 -5.89 16.11 -3.39
C SER A 89 -5.55 16.13 -1.90
N TYR A 90 -4.42 16.75 -1.55
CA TYR A 90 -4.11 17.05 -0.15
C TYR A 90 -5.08 18.09 0.44
N PRO A 91 -5.37 19.23 -0.21
CA PRO A 91 -6.30 20.24 0.34
C PRO A 91 -7.71 19.71 0.62
N ASP A 92 -8.22 18.81 -0.24
CA ASP A 92 -9.57 18.26 -0.12
C ASP A 92 -9.59 16.89 0.57
N ASN A 93 -8.41 16.30 0.81
CA ASN A 93 -8.22 14.97 1.40
C ASN A 93 -9.01 13.85 0.68
N VAL A 94 -8.95 13.82 -0.65
CA VAL A 94 -9.67 12.83 -1.48
C VAL A 94 -8.77 12.27 -2.60
N LEU A 95 -8.99 11.00 -2.95
CA LEU A 95 -8.58 10.45 -4.23
C LEU A 95 -9.68 10.76 -5.25
N ALA A 96 -9.31 11.40 -6.35
CA ALA A 96 -10.22 11.79 -7.42
C ALA A 96 -9.83 11.13 -8.74
N MET A 97 -10.86 10.83 -9.54
CA MET A 97 -10.71 10.29 -10.89
C MET A 97 -11.65 11.02 -11.83
N LYS A 98 -11.15 11.41 -13.00
CA LYS A 98 -11.95 12.01 -14.07
C LYS A 98 -11.86 11.13 -15.30
N LEU A 99 -13.01 10.74 -15.84
CA LEU A 99 -13.12 9.85 -16.98
C LEU A 99 -13.93 10.56 -18.07
N THR A 100 -13.38 10.67 -19.27
CA THR A 100 -14.04 11.35 -20.39
C THR A 100 -13.95 10.53 -21.67
N ALA A 101 -14.97 10.65 -22.51
CA ALA A 101 -15.02 10.14 -23.88
C ALA A 101 -15.53 11.25 -24.80
N THR A 102 -14.94 11.41 -25.99
CA THR A 102 -15.24 12.56 -26.86
C THR A 102 -16.57 12.46 -27.62
N LYS A 103 -17.02 11.25 -27.96
CA LYS A 103 -18.23 11.03 -28.77
C LYS A 103 -19.19 10.00 -28.18
N GLU A 104 -18.67 8.97 -27.52
CA GLU A 104 -19.47 7.91 -26.92
C GLU A 104 -19.72 8.14 -25.42
N THR A 105 -20.67 7.40 -24.86
CA THR A 105 -20.91 7.37 -23.42
C THR A 105 -20.00 6.37 -22.72
N LEU A 106 -19.61 6.68 -21.48
CA LEU A 106 -18.88 5.75 -20.62
C LEU A 106 -19.86 4.88 -19.83
N ASP A 107 -19.77 3.57 -20.01
CA ASP A 107 -20.46 2.56 -19.21
C ASP A 107 -19.42 1.73 -18.46
N PHE A 108 -19.49 1.70 -17.13
CA PHE A 108 -18.54 0.96 -16.32
C PHE A 108 -19.09 0.63 -14.93
N ASN A 109 -18.58 -0.45 -14.36
CA ASN A 109 -18.80 -0.83 -12.97
C ASN A 109 -17.58 -0.46 -12.11
N VAL A 110 -17.85 -0.05 -10.87
CA VAL A 110 -16.82 0.27 -9.87
C VAL A 110 -16.87 -0.76 -8.75
N ARG A 111 -15.71 -1.30 -8.37
CA ARG A 111 -15.59 -2.26 -7.26
C ARG A 111 -14.35 -1.99 -6.43
N PHE A 112 -14.46 -2.10 -5.11
CA PHE A 112 -13.36 -1.92 -4.18
C PHE A 112 -13.25 -3.12 -3.20
N PRO A 113 -12.65 -4.25 -3.61
CA PRO A 113 -12.27 -5.30 -2.67
C PRO A 113 -11.12 -4.81 -1.77
N ALA A 114 -11.35 -4.82 -0.45
CA ALA A 114 -10.27 -4.59 0.51
C ALA A 114 -9.49 -5.89 0.74
N ASP A 115 -8.16 -5.83 0.81
CA ASP A 115 -7.29 -7.00 0.97
C ASP A 115 -7.48 -7.68 2.34
N ASN A 116 -8.05 -6.95 3.29
CA ASN A 116 -8.27 -7.37 4.67
C ASN A 116 -9.76 -7.60 4.99
N ASP A 117 -10.61 -7.80 3.98
CA ASP A 117 -12.06 -7.93 4.22
C ASP A 117 -12.45 -9.27 4.88
N ASP A 118 -11.62 -10.29 4.75
CA ASP A 118 -11.80 -11.61 5.39
C ASP A 118 -11.43 -11.63 6.89
N LEU A 119 -10.93 -10.52 7.43
CA LEU A 119 -10.61 -10.40 8.84
C LEU A 119 -11.90 -10.37 9.69
N ASN A 120 -11.87 -11.04 10.85
CA ASN A 120 -12.97 -10.94 11.80
C ASN A 120 -13.04 -9.55 12.45
N GLU A 121 -14.17 -9.21 13.07
CA GLU A 121 -14.42 -7.90 13.70
C GLU A 121 -13.32 -7.45 14.68
N ASN A 122 -12.74 -8.39 15.45
CA ASN A 122 -11.67 -8.06 16.39
C ASN A 122 -10.35 -7.70 15.68
N GLN A 123 -10.05 -8.38 14.57
CA GLN A 123 -8.88 -8.08 13.74
C GLN A 123 -9.08 -6.77 12.96
N LYS A 124 -10.29 -6.51 12.45
CA LYS A 124 -10.65 -5.24 11.80
C LYS A 124 -10.50 -4.05 12.77
N LYS A 125 -11.00 -4.18 14.00
CA LYS A 125 -10.88 -3.13 15.03
C LYS A 125 -9.43 -2.86 15.44
N LEU A 126 -8.59 -3.89 15.49
CA LEU A 126 -7.16 -3.75 15.76
C LEU A 126 -6.42 -3.04 14.62
N LEU A 127 -6.77 -3.34 13.36
CA LEU A 127 -6.21 -2.67 12.19
C LEU A 127 -6.60 -1.18 12.16
N LEU A 128 -7.89 -0.86 12.40
CA LEU A 128 -8.36 0.52 12.51
C LEU A 128 -7.75 1.29 13.70
N MET A 129 -7.51 0.64 14.85
CA MET A 129 -6.85 1.28 15.99
C MET A 129 -5.35 1.58 15.74
N LYS A 130 -4.69 0.80 14.88
CA LYS A 130 -3.29 1.05 14.48
C LYS A 130 -3.20 2.18 13.45
N GLN A 131 -4.20 2.33 12.59
CA GLN A 131 -4.35 3.49 11.71
C GLN A 131 -4.97 4.65 12.52
N LYS A 132 -4.18 5.24 13.43
CA LYS A 132 -4.63 6.41 14.20
C LYS A 132 -5.19 7.48 13.24
N PRO A 133 -6.38 8.05 13.51
CA PRO A 133 -6.85 9.18 12.74
C PRO A 133 -5.85 10.33 12.90
N HIS A 134 -5.42 10.90 11.78
CA HIS A 134 -4.69 12.16 11.81
C HIS A 134 -5.68 13.23 12.28
N PRO A 135 -5.39 13.98 13.36
CA PRO A 135 -6.24 15.10 13.75
C PRO A 135 -6.23 16.13 12.60
N MET A 136 -7.42 16.58 12.20
CA MET A 136 -7.58 17.72 11.30
C MET A 136 -7.11 19.01 11.96
#